data_AF-A0AAU3MQ92-F1
#
_entry.id   AF-A0AAU3MQ92-F1
#
_cell.length_a   1.000
_cell.length_b   1.000
_cell.length_c   1.000
_cell.angle_alpha   90.00
_cell.angle_beta   90.00
_cell.angle_gamma   90.00
#
_symmetry.space_group_name_H-M   'P 1'
#
loop_
_entity.id
_entity.type
_entity.pdbx_description
1 polymer ?
#
loop_
_entity_poly.entity_id
_entity_poly.type
_entity_poly.pdbx_seq_one_letter_code
_entity_poly.pdbx_strand_id
1 'polypeptide(L)'
;MSSSITNLSTGGPKLPTRGGDRKPARVRPYSLTGGRTRFGHVLLVETFVAALEAPEERLEIGQGTLSTRIMPEMRAIVELCRRMRTVAEIAALLKMPLGVVRVLLSDLADQGKIRVYGTGHGPGQPDRALLERVLSGLRRL
;
A
#
# COMPACT_ATOMS: atom_id res chain seq x y z
N MET A 1 -34.41 -63.53 -19.58
CA MET A 1 -33.61 -62.80 -20.59
C MET A 1 -34.19 -61.39 -20.69
N SER A 2 -33.64 -60.43 -19.95
CA SER A 2 -34.00 -59.02 -20.10
C SER A 2 -32.72 -58.21 -19.99
N SER A 3 -32.26 -57.72 -21.14
CA SER A 3 -31.00 -57.02 -21.30
C SER A 3 -31.20 -55.51 -21.25
N SER A 4 -30.37 -54.86 -20.44
CA SER A 4 -29.63 -53.64 -20.75
C SER A 4 -30.39 -52.37 -21.16
N ILE A 5 -30.49 -51.43 -20.22
CA ILE A 5 -30.43 -49.98 -20.51
C ILE A 5 -29.26 -49.41 -19.70
N THR A 6 -28.14 -49.15 -20.39
CA THR A 6 -26.97 -48.46 -19.83
C THR A 6 -27.16 -46.97 -20.06
N ASN A 7 -27.45 -46.21 -19.00
CA ASN A 7 -27.55 -44.75 -19.09
C ASN A 7 -26.15 -44.12 -18.95
N LEU A 8 -25.67 -43.51 -20.03
CA LEU A 8 -24.39 -42.80 -20.09
C LEU A 8 -24.57 -41.41 -19.46
N SER A 9 -24.19 -41.26 -18.18
CA SER A 9 -24.20 -39.96 -17.49
C SER A 9 -22.84 -39.27 -17.66
N THR A 10 -22.89 -38.18 -18.41
CA THR A 10 -21.82 -37.26 -18.79
C THR A 10 -21.04 -36.71 -17.59
N GLY A 11 -19.79 -37.13 -17.44
CA GLY A 11 -18.84 -36.53 -16.50
C GLY A 11 -18.35 -35.17 -16.99
N GLY A 12 -19.04 -34.10 -16.60
CA GLY A 12 -18.56 -32.72 -16.80
C GLY A 12 -17.31 -32.43 -15.93
N PRO A 13 -16.44 -31.48 -16.35
CA PRO A 13 -15.21 -31.18 -15.63
C PRO A 13 -15.51 -30.64 -14.23
N LYS A 14 -15.03 -31.37 -13.22
CA LYS A 14 -15.17 -31.07 -11.81
C LYS A 14 -14.43 -29.75 -11.51
N LEU A 15 -15.18 -28.67 -11.29
CA LEU A 15 -14.61 -27.38 -10.89
C LEU A 15 -13.86 -27.53 -9.56
N PRO A 16 -12.67 -26.92 -9.42
CA PRO A 16 -11.88 -27.04 -8.20
C PRO A 16 -12.63 -26.42 -7.02
N THR A 17 -12.96 -27.25 -6.03
CA THR A 17 -13.53 -26.81 -4.75
C THR A 17 -12.47 -26.07 -3.95
N ARG A 18 -12.82 -24.87 -3.49
CA ARG A 18 -11.95 -23.99 -2.70
C ARG A 18 -11.70 -24.62 -1.32
N GLY A 19 -10.60 -25.36 -1.17
CA GLY A 19 -10.21 -26.06 0.07
C GLY A 19 -10.21 -25.16 1.32
N GLY A 20 -10.75 -25.73 2.41
CA GLY A 20 -11.03 -25.12 3.70
C GLY A 20 -9.85 -24.97 4.67
N ASP A 21 -8.61 -25.20 4.23
CA ASP A 21 -7.39 -25.01 5.05
C ASP A 21 -6.47 -23.97 4.40
N ARG A 22 -6.96 -22.72 4.31
CA ARG A 22 -6.20 -21.64 3.68
C ARG A 22 -5.08 -21.17 4.60
N LYS A 23 -3.88 -21.69 4.40
CA LYS A 23 -2.68 -20.82 4.43
C LYS A 23 -3.02 -19.64 3.49
N PRO A 24 -2.88 -18.37 3.90
CA PRO A 24 -3.23 -17.25 3.04
C PRO A 24 -2.51 -17.47 1.71
N ALA A 25 -3.28 -17.45 0.61
CA ALA A 25 -2.73 -17.64 -0.72
C ALA A 25 -1.55 -16.69 -0.85
N ARG A 26 -0.35 -17.23 -1.00
CA ARG A 26 0.89 -16.43 -1.06
C ARG A 26 0.88 -15.72 -2.40
N VAL A 27 0.15 -14.60 -2.46
CA VAL A 27 0.11 -13.72 -3.62
C VAL A 27 1.56 -13.32 -3.89
N ARG A 28 1.98 -13.44 -5.16
CA ARG A 28 3.31 -12.98 -5.54
C ARG A 28 3.37 -11.47 -5.25
N PRO A 29 4.39 -10.95 -4.53
CA PRO A 29 4.36 -9.57 -4.06
C PRO A 29 4.05 -8.51 -5.14
N TYR A 30 4.52 -8.71 -6.38
CA TYR A 30 4.29 -7.80 -7.50
C TYR A 30 2.93 -7.95 -8.19
N SER A 31 2.14 -8.97 -7.85
CA SER A 31 0.76 -9.08 -8.33
C SER A 31 -0.13 -7.98 -7.75
N LEU A 32 0.20 -7.45 -6.56
CA LEU A 32 -0.51 -6.33 -5.95
C LEU A 32 -0.39 -5.04 -6.77
N THR A 33 0.73 -4.85 -7.46
CA THR A 33 0.96 -3.68 -8.32
C THR A 33 0.55 -3.92 -9.77
N GLY A 34 0.05 -5.11 -10.12
CA GLY A 34 -0.19 -5.52 -11.50
C GLY A 34 1.11 -5.61 -12.33
N GLY A 35 2.25 -5.85 -11.68
CA GLY A 35 3.58 -5.85 -12.32
C GLY A 35 4.19 -4.45 -12.49
N ARG A 36 3.50 -3.38 -12.07
CA ARG A 36 4.06 -2.02 -12.08
C ARG A 36 5.22 -1.93 -11.07
N THR A 37 6.34 -1.38 -11.52
CA THR A 37 7.54 -1.09 -10.71
C THR A 37 7.95 0.37 -10.73
N ARG A 38 7.30 1.19 -11.56
CA ARG A 38 7.50 2.65 -11.64
C ARG A 38 6.59 3.35 -10.65
N PHE A 39 7.10 4.41 -10.04
CA PHE A 39 6.40 5.31 -9.12
C PHE A 39 6.76 6.75 -9.48
N GLY A 40 5.81 7.68 -9.37
CA GLY A 40 5.95 9.07 -9.83
C GLY A 40 6.63 10.01 -8.82
N HIS A 41 6.68 9.62 -7.55
CA HIS A 41 7.22 10.43 -6.46
C HIS A 41 8.61 9.97 -6.02
N VAL A 42 9.47 10.90 -5.60
CA VAL A 42 10.77 10.55 -4.99
C VAL A 42 10.52 10.02 -3.57
N LEU A 43 10.47 8.70 -3.43
CA LEU A 43 10.18 7.99 -2.18
C LEU A 43 11.42 7.29 -1.65
N LEU A 44 12.38 8.06 -1.10
CA LEU A 44 13.55 7.48 -0.44
C LEU A 44 13.12 6.69 0.81
N VAL A 45 14.02 5.85 1.31
CA VAL A 45 13.69 4.92 2.41
C VAL A 45 13.36 5.69 3.69
N GLU A 46 14.06 6.80 3.90
CA GLU A 46 13.93 7.76 5.00
C GLU A 46 12.84 8.83 4.78
N THR A 47 12.18 8.86 3.62
CA THR A 47 11.13 9.85 3.32
C THR A 47 9.95 9.68 4.27
N PHE A 48 9.52 10.76 4.90
CA PHE A 48 8.36 10.76 5.79
C PHE A 48 7.05 10.86 5.01
N VAL A 49 6.05 10.13 5.47
CA VAL A 49 4.70 10.09 4.92
C VAL A 49 3.70 10.24 6.06
N ALA A 50 2.66 11.04 5.84
CA ALA A 50 1.51 11.14 6.74
C ALA A 50 0.20 11.04 5.96
N ALA A 51 -0.84 10.50 6.58
CA ALA A 51 -2.18 10.51 6.04
C ALA A 51 -2.71 11.96 6.01
N LEU A 52 -3.42 12.31 4.95
CA LEU A 52 -4.23 13.52 4.94
C LEU A 52 -5.57 13.14 5.56
N GLU A 53 -5.99 13.83 6.62
CA GLU A 53 -7.30 13.60 7.23
C GLU A 53 -8.37 13.95 6.20
N ALA A 54 -8.98 12.93 5.60
CA ALA A 54 -10.27 13.09 4.95
C ALA A 54 -11.33 13.14 6.06
N PRO A 55 -12.39 13.97 5.93
CA PRO A 55 -13.54 13.86 6.80
C PRO A 55 -13.99 12.40 6.79
N GLU A 56 -14.40 11.90 7.95
CA GLU A 56 -14.86 10.55 8.18
C GLU A 56 -16.11 10.24 7.33
N GLU A 57 -15.98 10.10 6.01
CA GLU A 57 -16.84 9.22 5.24
C GLU A 57 -16.44 7.81 5.66
N ARG A 58 -16.99 7.48 6.82
CA ARG A 58 -17.46 6.18 7.24
C ARG A 58 -16.93 5.11 6.30
N LEU A 59 -15.84 4.50 6.74
CA LEU A 59 -15.46 3.16 6.31
C LEU A 59 -16.59 2.22 6.72
N GLU A 60 -17.74 2.34 6.06
CA GLU A 60 -18.91 1.52 6.29
C GLU A 60 -18.48 0.08 6.04
N ILE A 61 -18.49 -0.68 7.12
CA ILE A 61 -18.66 -2.12 7.12
C ILE A 61 -20.05 -2.34 6.50
N GLY A 62 -20.13 -2.25 5.18
CA GLY A 62 -21.38 -2.15 4.44
C GLY A 62 -21.19 -2.76 3.06
N GLN A 63 -21.84 -3.89 2.85
CA GLN A 63 -21.93 -4.53 1.55
C GLN A 63 -22.66 -3.59 0.57
N GLY A 64 -21.93 -2.97 -0.36
CA GLY A 64 -22.52 -2.44 -1.60
C GLY A 64 -22.32 -0.94 -1.84
N THR A 65 -21.36 -0.58 -2.69
CA THR A 65 -21.61 -0.08 -4.05
C THR A 65 -20.26 0.05 -4.79
N LEU A 66 -20.28 -0.03 -6.10
CA LEU A 66 -19.18 -0.47 -6.98
C LEU A 66 -18.14 0.60 -7.36
N SER A 67 -17.84 1.61 -6.53
CA SER A 67 -17.01 2.74 -7.02
C SER A 67 -15.71 3.10 -6.30
N THR A 68 -15.39 2.67 -5.08
CA THR A 68 -14.01 2.82 -4.57
C THR A 68 -13.69 1.82 -3.46
N ARG A 69 -13.60 0.51 -3.80
CA ARG A 69 -12.98 -0.45 -2.88
C ARG A 69 -11.47 -0.22 -2.90
N ILE A 70 -10.99 0.71 -2.08
CA ILE A 70 -9.56 0.84 -1.75
C ILE A 70 -9.06 -0.55 -1.36
N MET A 71 -8.00 -1.02 -2.02
CA MET A 71 -7.40 -2.32 -1.70
C MET A 71 -7.03 -2.40 -0.21
N PRO A 72 -7.19 -3.57 0.44
CA PRO A 72 -6.95 -3.68 1.88
C PRO A 72 -5.53 -3.23 2.27
N GLU A 73 -4.55 -3.42 1.40
CA GLU A 73 -3.16 -2.98 1.59
C GLU A 73 -3.04 -1.45 1.58
N MET A 74 -3.74 -0.77 0.66
CA MET A 74 -3.76 0.69 0.60
C MET A 74 -4.45 1.30 1.82
N ARG A 75 -5.52 0.66 2.30
CA ARG A 75 -6.18 1.04 3.56
C ARG A 75 -5.25 0.88 4.76
N ALA A 76 -4.52 -0.22 4.83
CA ALA A 76 -3.54 -0.46 5.89
C ALA A 76 -2.42 0.60 5.89
N ILE A 77 -1.95 1.03 4.71
CA ILE A 77 -0.98 2.12 4.60
C ILE A 77 -1.55 3.42 5.17
N VAL A 78 -2.78 3.81 4.78
CA VAL A 78 -3.41 5.05 5.30
C VAL A 78 -3.54 5.01 6.82
N GLU A 79 -3.95 3.87 7.39
CA GLU A 79 -4.05 3.70 8.84
C GLU A 79 -2.68 3.81 9.54
N LEU A 80 -1.64 3.18 8.98
CA LEU A 80 -0.29 3.30 9.51
C LEU A 80 0.24 4.74 9.48
N CYS A 81 -0.11 5.48 8.42
CA CYS A 81 0.30 6.87 8.19
C CYS A 81 -0.51 7.90 8.99
N ARG A 82 -1.51 7.51 9.81
CA ARG A 82 -2.15 8.42 10.79
C ARG A 82 -1.13 9.02 11.76
N ARG A 83 -0.06 8.27 12.03
CA ARG A 83 1.18 8.82 12.59
C ARG A 83 2.18 8.93 11.45
N MET A 84 2.92 10.03 11.43
CA MET A 84 3.98 10.23 10.43
C MET A 84 5.02 9.10 10.56
N ARG A 85 5.33 8.43 9.44
CA ARG A 85 6.26 7.30 9.38
C ARG A 85 7.13 7.37 8.14
N THR A 86 8.29 6.72 8.20
CA THR A 86 9.18 6.60 7.03
C THR A 86 8.70 5.50 6.08
N VAL A 87 9.09 5.58 4.80
CA VAL A 87 8.83 4.51 3.81
C VAL A 87 9.39 3.17 4.28
N ALA A 88 10.57 3.17 4.91
CA ALA A 88 11.20 1.99 5.50
C ALA A 88 10.30 1.31 6.54
N GLU A 89 9.81 2.10 7.49
CA GLU A 89 8.95 1.61 8.57
C GLU A 89 7.66 1.03 8.03
N ILE A 90 7.02 1.71 7.07
CA ILE A 90 5.78 1.24 6.46
C ILE A 90 6.01 -0.14 5.81
N ALA A 91 7.10 -0.31 5.07
CA ALA A 91 7.42 -1.59 4.43
C ALA A 91 7.72 -2.71 5.44
N ALA A 92 8.46 -2.38 6.50
CA ALA A 92 8.76 -3.32 7.58
C ALA A 92 7.50 -3.77 8.32
N LEU A 93 6.61 -2.84 8.67
CA LEU A 93 5.36 -3.11 9.39
C LEU A 93 4.39 -3.95 8.56
N LEU A 94 4.29 -3.66 7.27
CA LEU A 94 3.44 -4.41 6.35
C LEU A 94 4.07 -5.73 5.87
N LYS A 95 5.35 -5.96 6.16
CA LYS A 95 6.13 -7.12 5.69
C LYS A 95 6.06 -7.28 4.16
N MET A 96 6.12 -6.16 3.44
CA MET A 96 6.05 -6.11 1.97
C MET A 96 7.37 -5.60 1.38
N PRO A 97 7.73 -6.00 0.13
CA PRO A 97 8.91 -5.46 -0.53
C PRO A 97 8.80 -3.95 -0.74
N LEU A 98 9.93 -3.24 -0.59
CA LEU A 98 10.00 -1.77 -0.74
C LEU A 98 9.42 -1.28 -2.07
N GLY A 99 9.67 -1.99 -3.18
CA GLY A 99 9.15 -1.60 -4.49
C GLY A 99 7.62 -1.62 -4.56
N VAL A 100 6.99 -2.61 -3.92
CA VAL A 100 5.52 -2.71 -3.85
C VAL A 100 4.96 -1.54 -3.04
N VAL A 101 5.55 -1.27 -1.88
CA VAL A 101 5.11 -0.18 -0.99
C VAL A 101 5.26 1.18 -1.67
N ARG A 102 6.36 1.43 -2.38
CA ARG A 102 6.57 2.68 -3.14
C ARG A 102 5.53 2.91 -4.23
N VAL A 103 5.13 1.85 -4.94
CA VAL A 103 4.06 1.95 -5.94
C VAL A 103 2.72 2.29 -5.27
N LEU A 104 2.36 1.60 -4.18
CA LEU A 104 1.13 1.87 -3.46
C LEU A 104 1.11 3.27 -2.82
N LEU A 105 2.25 3.73 -2.29
CA LEU A 105 2.40 5.09 -1.78
C LEU A 105 2.27 6.13 -2.89
N SER A 106 2.88 5.89 -4.06
CA SER A 106 2.70 6.78 -5.22
C SER A 106 1.22 6.89 -5.60
N ASP A 107 0.52 5.75 -5.73
CA ASP A 107 -0.90 5.71 -6.06
C ASP A 107 -1.74 6.47 -5.01
N LEU A 108 -1.41 6.35 -3.72
CA LEU A 108 -2.10 7.07 -2.63
C LEU A 108 -1.80 8.57 -2.62
N ALA A 109 -0.58 8.97 -2.97
CA ALA A 109 -0.18 10.36 -3.09
C ALA A 109 -0.91 11.03 -4.27
N ASP A 110 -1.01 10.33 -5.40
CA ASP A 110 -1.75 10.79 -6.58
C ASP A 110 -3.25 10.93 -6.29
N GLN A 111 -3.80 10.08 -5.41
CA GLN A 111 -5.18 10.17 -4.92
C GLN A 111 -5.39 11.23 -3.83
N GLY A 112 -4.34 11.94 -3.41
CA GLY A 112 -4.42 12.94 -2.34
C GLY A 112 -4.79 12.35 -0.97
N LYS A 113 -4.55 11.06 -0.73
CA LYS A 113 -4.84 10.38 0.55
C LYS A 113 -3.70 10.49 1.56
N ILE A 114 -2.49 10.74 1.07
CA ILE A 114 -1.29 10.92 1.90
C ILE A 114 -0.52 12.16 1.42
N ARG A 115 0.27 12.71 2.34
CA ARG A 115 1.29 13.72 2.06
C ARG A 115 2.67 13.11 2.20
N VAL A 116 3.50 13.34 1.20
CA VAL A 116 4.91 12.94 1.17
C VAL A 116 5.76 14.16 1.54
N TYR A 117 6.62 14.01 2.55
CA TYR A 117 7.53 15.05 2.99
C TYR A 117 8.89 14.79 2.36
N GLY A 118 9.22 15.57 1.33
CA GLY A 118 10.48 15.44 0.61
C GLY A 118 11.70 15.56 1.53
N THR A 119 12.75 14.81 1.21
CA THR A 119 14.04 14.85 1.90
C THR A 119 14.83 16.09 1.50
N GLY A 120 14.48 17.26 2.04
CA GLY A 120 15.34 18.47 2.08
C GLY A 120 15.86 19.07 0.77
N HIS A 121 15.59 18.48 -0.39
CA HIS A 121 16.05 18.94 -1.71
C HIS A 121 14.97 19.74 -2.47
N GLY A 122 13.89 20.12 -1.79
CA GLY A 122 12.95 21.12 -2.30
C GLY A 122 13.53 22.54 -2.16
N PRO A 123 12.92 23.56 -2.80
CA PRO A 123 13.43 24.93 -2.86
C PRO A 123 13.47 25.70 -1.52
N GLY A 124 13.39 25.00 -0.38
CA GLY A 124 13.50 25.51 0.98
C GLY A 124 14.68 24.92 1.74
N GLN A 125 15.81 24.68 1.07
CA GLN A 125 17.05 24.34 1.76
C GLN A 125 17.36 25.49 2.74
N PRO A 126 17.56 25.23 4.05
CA PRO A 126 17.84 26.30 4.99
C PRO A 126 19.10 27.05 4.53
N ASP A 127 18.97 28.37 4.40
CA ASP A 127 20.07 29.23 3.95
C ASP A 127 21.31 28.97 4.79
N ARG A 128 22.48 28.95 4.15
CA ARG A 128 23.77 28.73 4.80
C ARG A 128 23.96 29.67 5.99
N ALA A 129 23.50 30.90 5.88
CA ALA A 129 23.54 31.88 6.96
C ALA A 129 22.73 31.44 8.21
N LEU A 130 21.58 30.80 8.02
CA LEU A 130 20.80 30.24 9.13
C LEU A 130 21.56 29.07 9.78
N LEU A 131 22.12 28.17 8.98
CA LEU A 131 22.90 27.03 9.48
C LEU A 131 24.15 27.49 10.26
N GLU A 132 24.83 28.53 9.79
CA GLU A 132 25.98 29.13 10.48
C GLU A 132 25.59 29.83 11.78
N ARG A 133 24.42 30.51 11.83
CA ARG A 133 23.87 31.06 13.08
C ARG A 133 23.58 29.97 14.11
N VAL A 134 22.94 28.88 13.68
CA VAL A 134 22.65 27.74 14.58
C VAL A 134 23.94 27.12 15.09
N LEU A 135 24.92 26.88 14.21
CA LEU A 135 26.23 26.34 14.60
C LEU A 135 26.97 27.24 15.59
N SER A 136 26.95 28.56 15.36
CA SER A 136 27.56 29.52 16.30
C SER A 136 26.85 29.52 17.64
N GLY A 137 25.52 29.39 17.66
CA GLY A 137 24.73 29.28 18.90
C GLY A 137 25.06 28.01 19.69
N LEU A 138 25.15 26.85 19.03
CA LEU A 138 25.48 25.57 19.68
C LEU A 138 26.91 25.51 20.23
N ARG A 139 27.86 26.26 19.65
CA ARG A 139 29.26 26.33 20.11
C ARG A 139 29.51 27.28 21.29
N ARG A 140 28.52 28.09 21.65
CA ARG A 140 28.61 29.05 22.78
C ARG A 140 27.93 28.55 24.05
N LEU A 141 27.44 27.32 24.03
CA LEU A 141 26.95 26.55 25.17
C LEU A 141 28.05 25.58 25.62
#